data_AF-A0A5P9D4Z2-F1
#
_entry.id   AF-A0A5P9D4Z2-F1
#
_cell.length_a   1.000
_cell.length_b   1.000
_cell.length_c   1.000
_cell.angle_alpha   90.00
_cell.angle_beta   90.00
_cell.angle_gamma   90.00
#
_symmetry.space_group_name_H-M   'P 1'
#
loop_
_entity.id
_entity.type
_entity.pdbx_description
1 polymer ?
#
loop_
_entity_poly.entity_id
_entity_poly.type
_entity_poly.pdbx_seq_one_letter_code
_entity_poly.pdbx_strand_id
1 'polypeptide(L)'
;MSIVSEAAEIFSAVLSNDAWMISEALKTDAAWVVGAFVTLIGGALIVLVYHYVPWIERSLEATIMTSTYLLIGAIIFVEVFRRFVLNVQAPWSTTLPPFLFLIMTWMGCAYNVKLRTHLAFSEFRMAMPRPAQFLCLTLDALLWLGFSWVVVVTSTQVAANSAANFQIMLGTDNVLQWWFLISVPLAFLLIAARAMENWLIDVKNLMTGKPLTGAVAIGSD
;
A
#
# COMPACT_ATOMS: atom_id res chain seq x y z
N MET A 1 -14.90 13.47 -24.56
CA MET A 1 -13.49 13.82 -24.86
C MET A 1 -12.73 12.51 -25.05
N SER A 2 -11.50 12.53 -25.59
CA SER A 2 -10.72 11.29 -25.73
C SER A 2 -10.08 10.95 -24.39
N ILE A 3 -9.95 9.67 -24.03
CA ILE A 3 -9.21 9.23 -22.83
C ILE A 3 -7.80 9.84 -22.79
N VAL A 4 -7.20 10.07 -23.96
CA VAL A 4 -5.86 10.68 -24.09
C VAL A 4 -5.86 12.15 -23.69
N SER A 5 -6.90 12.92 -24.02
CA SER A 5 -6.99 14.33 -23.62
C SER A 5 -7.25 14.46 -22.13
N GLU A 6 -8.13 13.62 -21.58
CA GLU A 6 -8.41 13.58 -20.14
C GLU A 6 -7.19 13.13 -19.32
N ALA A 7 -6.39 12.19 -19.83
CA ALA A 7 -5.11 11.83 -19.22
C ALA A 7 -4.12 13.00 -19.21
N ALA A 8 -4.03 13.77 -20.30
CA ALA A 8 -3.19 14.96 -20.37
C ALA A 8 -3.65 16.06 -19.39
N GLU A 9 -4.95 16.19 -19.17
CA GLU A 9 -5.52 17.09 -18.15
C GLU A 9 -5.08 16.69 -16.75
N ILE A 10 -5.09 15.40 -16.40
CA ILE A 10 -4.57 14.90 -15.11
C ILE A 10 -3.10 15.31 -14.92
N PHE A 11 -2.25 15.12 -15.93
CA PHE A 11 -0.85 15.53 -15.83
C PHE A 11 -0.70 17.05 -15.66
N SER A 12 -1.50 17.84 -16.38
CA SER A 12 -1.48 19.30 -16.26
C SER A 12 -1.93 19.78 -14.89
N ALA A 13 -2.94 19.12 -14.30
CA ALA A 13 -3.43 19.41 -12.96
C ALA A 13 -2.42 19.04 -11.88
N VAL A 14 -1.71 17.92 -12.04
CA VAL A 14 -0.60 17.56 -11.14
C VAL A 14 0.53 18.58 -11.25
N LEU A 15 0.83 19.07 -12.45
CA LEU A 15 1.88 20.07 -12.68
C LEU A 15 1.50 21.46 -12.14
N SER A 16 0.22 21.82 -12.13
CA SER A 16 -0.26 23.08 -11.58
C SER A 16 -0.19 23.14 -10.04
N ASN A 17 0.00 21.98 -9.40
CA ASN A 17 0.06 21.84 -7.94
C ASN A 17 -1.19 22.40 -7.22
N ASP A 18 -2.34 22.39 -7.90
CA ASP A 18 -3.62 22.81 -7.34
C ASP A 18 -4.47 21.58 -6.97
N ALA A 19 -4.68 21.38 -5.67
CA ALA A 19 -5.43 20.26 -5.14
C ALA A 19 -6.88 20.18 -5.68
N TRP A 20 -7.50 21.33 -5.97
CA TRP A 20 -8.85 21.35 -6.54
C TRP A 20 -8.86 20.84 -7.98
N MET A 21 -7.92 21.31 -8.82
CA MET A 21 -7.78 20.83 -10.20
C MET A 21 -7.44 19.33 -10.25
N ILE A 22 -6.57 18.85 -9.36
CA ILE A 22 -6.21 17.42 -9.26
C ILE A 22 -7.44 16.59 -8.89
N SER A 23 -8.20 17.03 -7.88
CA SER A 23 -9.43 16.36 -7.44
C SER A 23 -10.47 16.26 -8.55
N GLU A 24 -10.64 17.31 -9.36
CA GLU A 24 -11.60 17.32 -10.46
C GLU A 24 -11.13 16.45 -11.63
N ALA A 25 -9.86 16.55 -12.03
CA ALA A 25 -9.29 15.74 -13.11
C ALA A 25 -9.34 14.23 -12.78
N LEU A 26 -9.17 13.86 -11.51
CA LEU A 26 -9.21 12.46 -11.06
C LEU A 26 -10.63 11.83 -11.07
N LYS A 27 -11.70 12.61 -11.26
CA LYS A 27 -13.07 12.06 -11.39
C LYS A 27 -13.38 11.50 -12.79
N THR A 28 -12.53 11.79 -13.77
CA THR A 28 -12.70 11.35 -15.15
C THR A 28 -12.41 9.85 -15.31
N ASP A 29 -12.97 9.23 -16.35
CA ASP A 29 -12.72 7.81 -16.66
C ASP A 29 -11.23 7.54 -16.97
N ALA A 30 -10.50 8.55 -17.44
CA ALA A 30 -9.06 8.48 -17.65
C ALA A 30 -8.25 8.21 -16.37
N ALA A 31 -8.79 8.52 -15.18
CA ALA A 31 -8.13 8.23 -13.92
C ALA A 31 -7.86 6.73 -13.72
N TRP A 32 -8.74 5.86 -14.24
CA TRP A 32 -8.55 4.41 -14.21
C TRP A 32 -7.37 3.98 -15.08
N VAL A 33 -7.25 4.55 -16.29
CA VAL A 33 -6.17 4.23 -17.22
C VAL A 33 -4.84 4.74 -16.69
N VAL A 34 -4.78 6.00 -16.24
CA VAL A 34 -3.59 6.59 -15.62
C VAL A 34 -3.21 5.81 -14.36
N GLY A 35 -4.19 5.46 -13.52
CA GLY A 35 -3.97 4.63 -12.33
C GLY A 35 -3.36 3.28 -12.66
N ALA A 36 -3.80 2.60 -13.73
CA ALA A 36 -3.21 1.33 -14.14
C ALA A 36 -1.73 1.48 -14.52
N PHE A 37 -1.41 2.52 -15.30
CA PHE A 37 -0.02 2.84 -15.62
C PHE A 37 0.79 3.18 -14.37
N VAL A 38 0.25 3.98 -13.45
CA VAL A 38 0.90 4.35 -12.19
C VAL A 38 1.16 3.11 -11.32
N THR A 39 0.20 2.19 -11.21
CA THR A 39 0.38 0.95 -10.42
C THR A 39 1.44 0.04 -11.03
N LEU A 40 1.38 -0.20 -12.35
CA LEU A 40 2.33 -1.10 -13.03
C LEU A 40 3.73 -0.50 -13.12
N ILE A 41 3.86 0.74 -13.60
CA ILE A 41 5.16 1.41 -13.75
C ILE A 41 5.73 1.75 -12.37
N GLY A 42 4.92 2.29 -11.47
CA GLY A 42 5.34 2.63 -10.11
C GLY A 42 5.82 1.42 -9.34
N GLY A 43 5.08 0.31 -9.38
CA GLY A 43 5.52 -0.93 -8.75
C GLY A 43 6.78 -1.51 -9.43
N ALA A 44 6.90 -1.46 -10.75
CA ALA A 44 8.10 -1.93 -11.46
C ALA A 44 9.34 -1.09 -11.11
N LEU A 45 9.20 0.23 -10.99
CA LEU A 45 10.26 1.12 -10.53
C LEU A 45 10.68 0.80 -9.09
N ILE A 46 9.73 0.51 -8.21
CA ILE A 46 10.04 0.12 -6.82
C ILE A 46 10.80 -1.22 -6.80
N VAL A 47 10.39 -2.21 -7.60
CA VAL A 47 11.12 -3.48 -7.75
C VAL A 47 12.55 -3.23 -8.23
N LEU A 48 12.73 -2.31 -9.19
CA LEU A 48 14.04 -1.91 -9.66
C LEU A 48 14.86 -1.29 -8.52
N VAL A 49 14.29 -0.36 -7.76
CA VAL A 49 14.95 0.24 -6.58
C VAL A 49 15.36 -0.83 -5.57
N TYR A 50 14.51 -1.80 -5.28
CA TYR A 50 14.83 -2.92 -4.38
C TYR A 50 15.98 -3.79 -4.91
N HIS A 51 16.06 -3.98 -6.23
CA HIS A 51 17.16 -4.70 -6.84
C HIS A 51 18.51 -3.99 -6.66
N TYR A 52 18.54 -2.66 -6.82
CA TYR A 52 19.78 -1.88 -6.65
C TYR A 52 20.10 -1.56 -5.18
N VAL A 53 19.10 -1.47 -4.30
CA VAL A 53 19.26 -1.10 -2.89
C VAL A 53 18.58 -2.14 -1.99
N PRO A 54 19.21 -3.30 -1.76
CA PRO A 54 18.63 -4.41 -0.98
C PRO A 54 18.43 -4.07 0.50
N TRP A 55 19.08 -3.03 1.02
CA TRP A 55 18.85 -2.56 2.38
C TRP A 55 17.43 -1.99 2.57
N ILE A 56 16.95 -1.22 1.58
CA ILE A 56 15.59 -0.65 1.58
C ILE A 56 14.57 -1.79 1.52
N GLU A 57 14.80 -2.75 0.62
CA GLU A 57 13.99 -3.95 0.45
C GLU A 57 13.82 -4.76 1.74
N ARG A 58 14.87 -4.83 2.57
CA ARG A 58 14.86 -5.65 3.78
C ARG A 58 14.17 -4.96 4.96
N SER A 59 14.31 -3.65 5.07
CA SER A 59 14.02 -2.93 6.31
C SER A 59 12.86 -1.96 6.22
N LEU A 60 12.49 -1.45 5.03
CA LEU A 60 11.51 -0.37 4.91
C LEU A 60 10.17 -0.73 5.55
N GLU A 61 9.55 -1.84 5.14
CA GLU A 61 8.22 -2.21 5.66
C GLU A 61 8.25 -2.51 7.16
N ALA A 62 9.26 -3.26 7.61
CA ALA A 62 9.41 -3.61 9.02
C ALA A 62 9.66 -2.37 9.90
N THR A 63 10.53 -1.45 9.46
CA THR A 63 10.82 -0.22 10.20
C THR A 63 9.59 0.68 10.30
N ILE A 64 8.84 0.89 9.21
CA ILE A 64 7.62 1.70 9.26
C ILE A 64 6.56 1.03 10.16
N MET A 65 6.36 -0.29 10.03
CA MET A 65 5.41 -1.03 10.86
C MET A 65 5.78 -0.96 12.35
N THR A 66 7.03 -1.22 12.72
CA THR A 66 7.45 -1.18 14.13
C THR A 66 7.45 0.23 14.69
N SER A 67 7.92 1.23 13.94
CA SER A 67 7.93 2.62 14.41
C SER A 67 6.51 3.17 14.63
N THR A 68 5.58 2.91 13.70
CA THR A 68 4.17 3.32 13.85
C THR A 68 3.51 2.60 15.02
N TYR A 69 3.78 1.31 15.22
CA TYR A 69 3.29 0.55 16.37
C TYR A 69 3.78 1.13 17.70
N LEU A 70 5.08 1.40 17.83
CA LEU A 70 5.67 2.01 19.02
C LEU A 70 5.12 3.41 19.26
N LEU A 71 4.89 4.21 18.21
CA LEU A 71 4.32 5.54 18.32
C LEU A 71 2.87 5.49 18.82
N ILE A 72 2.04 4.58 18.31
CA ILE A 72 0.68 4.34 18.81
C ILE A 72 0.72 3.99 20.31
N GLY A 73 1.59 3.05 20.69
CA GLY A 73 1.75 2.64 22.07
C GLY A 73 2.18 3.80 22.98
N ALA A 74 3.11 4.63 22.53
CA ALA A 74 3.57 5.80 23.26
C ALA A 74 2.46 6.84 23.44
N ILE A 75 1.67 7.13 22.40
CA ILE A 75 0.54 8.05 22.49
C ILE A 75 -0.47 7.55 23.52
N ILE A 76 -0.88 6.27 23.42
CA ILE A 76 -1.85 5.69 24.34
C ILE A 76 -1.32 5.72 25.78
N PHE A 77 -0.06 5.37 25.99
CA PHE A 77 0.57 5.40 27.32
C PHE A 77 0.55 6.80 27.94
N VAL A 78 0.98 7.82 27.19
CA VAL A 78 0.98 9.22 27.65
C VAL A 78 -0.43 9.69 27.97
N GLU A 79 -1.42 9.34 27.16
CA GLU A 79 -2.81 9.76 27.38
C GLU A 79 -3.47 9.07 28.56
N VAL A 80 -3.17 7.79 28.80
CA VAL A 80 -3.60 7.11 30.02
C VAL A 80 -3.06 7.85 31.25
N PHE A 81 -1.77 8.23 31.25
CA PHE A 81 -1.20 9.02 32.34
C PHE A 81 -1.88 10.39 32.49
N ARG A 82 -2.01 11.16 31.41
CA ARG A 82 -2.64 12.49 31.43
C ARG A 82 -4.09 12.43 31.89
N ARG A 83 -4.84 11.42 31.47
CA ARG A 83 -6.24 11.26 31.83
C ARG A 83 -6.43 10.91 33.30
N PHE A 84 -5.68 9.94 33.82
CA PHE A 84 -5.90 9.45 35.19
C PHE A 84 -5.12 10.20 36.27
N VAL A 85 -3.97 10.80 35.93
CA VAL A 85 -3.13 11.53 36.90
C VAL A 85 -3.37 13.03 36.83
N LEU A 86 -3.41 13.59 35.61
CA LEU A 86 -3.50 15.04 35.40
C LEU A 86 -4.93 15.54 35.13
N ASN A 87 -5.91 14.64 34.98
CA ASN A 87 -7.31 14.95 34.63
C ASN A 87 -7.45 15.84 33.37
N VAL A 88 -6.52 15.70 32.41
CA VAL A 88 -6.55 16.40 31.12
C VAL A 88 -6.42 15.42 29.95
N GLN A 89 -6.96 15.77 28.78
CA GLN A 89 -6.94 14.94 27.58
C GLN A 89 -6.58 15.81 26.36
N ALA A 90 -5.71 15.33 25.47
CA ALA A 90 -5.54 15.95 24.16
C ALA A 90 -6.63 15.47 23.19
N PRO A 91 -7.34 16.35 22.48
CA PRO A 91 -8.36 15.93 21.52
C PRO A 91 -7.84 15.12 20.33
N TRP A 92 -6.63 15.40 19.84
CA TRP A 92 -6.01 14.68 18.71
C TRP A 92 -5.54 13.26 19.06
N SER A 93 -5.42 12.95 20.35
CA SER A 93 -4.82 11.69 20.77
C SER A 93 -5.74 10.49 20.58
N THR A 94 -7.03 10.72 20.33
CA THR A 94 -8.01 9.69 19.96
C THR A 94 -8.13 9.53 18.44
N THR A 95 -7.71 10.53 17.66
CA THR A 95 -7.87 10.58 16.20
C THR A 95 -6.58 10.21 15.47
N LEU A 96 -5.40 10.48 16.04
CA LEU A 96 -4.09 10.14 15.46
C LEU A 96 -3.78 8.64 15.43
N PRO A 97 -4.03 7.88 16.50
CA PRO A 97 -3.73 6.45 16.50
C PRO A 97 -4.44 5.66 15.39
N PRO A 98 -5.72 5.91 15.04
CA PRO A 98 -6.34 5.30 13.86
C PRO A 98 -5.60 5.55 12.54
N PHE A 99 -5.09 6.76 12.29
CA PHE A 99 -4.30 7.04 11.08
C PHE A 99 -2.92 6.36 11.10
N LEU A 100 -2.27 6.30 12.26
CA LEU A 100 -1.03 5.55 12.41
C LEU A 100 -1.26 4.05 12.24
N PHE A 101 -2.39 3.54 12.74
CA PHE A 101 -2.80 2.15 12.56
C PHE A 101 -3.07 1.84 11.09
N LEU A 102 -3.74 2.74 10.36
CA LEU A 102 -3.91 2.65 8.91
C LEU A 102 -2.56 2.46 8.19
N ILE A 103 -1.57 3.31 8.48
CA ILE A 103 -0.22 3.21 7.91
C ILE A 103 0.40 1.86 8.28
N MET A 104 0.37 1.49 9.57
CA MET A 104 0.92 0.23 10.07
C MET A 104 0.31 -0.98 9.35
N THR A 105 -1.02 -1.02 9.19
CA THR A 105 -1.74 -2.14 8.58
C THR A 105 -1.39 -2.30 7.12
N TRP A 106 -1.32 -1.22 6.33
CA TRP A 106 -1.00 -1.34 4.90
C TRP A 106 0.47 -1.68 4.66
N MET A 107 1.38 -1.16 5.48
CA MET A 107 2.79 -1.56 5.43
C MET A 107 2.98 -3.02 5.86
N GLY A 108 2.27 -3.47 6.89
CA GLY A 108 2.22 -4.88 7.30
C GLY A 108 1.62 -5.78 6.23
N CYS A 109 0.63 -5.29 5.46
CA CYS A 109 0.09 -6.00 4.31
C CYS A 109 1.15 -6.19 3.21
N ALA A 110 1.88 -5.13 2.84
CA ALA A 110 3.00 -5.23 1.89
C ALA A 110 4.05 -6.27 2.34
N TYR A 111 4.39 -6.27 3.63
CA TYR A 111 5.31 -7.24 4.22
C TYR A 111 4.77 -8.68 4.16
N ASN A 112 3.48 -8.89 4.45
CA ASN A 112 2.86 -10.22 4.35
C ASN A 112 2.72 -10.72 2.91
N VAL A 113 2.54 -9.80 1.93
CA VAL A 113 2.60 -10.17 0.51
C VAL A 113 3.99 -10.67 0.16
N LYS A 114 5.05 -9.98 0.57
CA LYS A 114 6.45 -10.43 0.39
C LYS A 114 6.67 -11.84 0.95
N LEU A 115 6.26 -12.09 2.19
CA LEU A 115 6.44 -13.39 2.85
C LEU A 115 5.44 -14.48 2.42
N ARG A 116 4.41 -14.13 1.64
CA ARG A 116 3.32 -15.02 1.24
C ARG A 116 2.62 -15.71 2.41
N THR A 117 2.50 -15.02 3.54
CA THR A 117 1.83 -15.51 4.75
C THR A 117 0.31 -15.32 4.70
N HIS A 118 -0.26 -15.07 3.52
CA HIS A 118 -1.70 -14.98 3.35
C HIS A 118 -2.31 -16.37 3.59
N LEU A 119 -3.52 -16.37 4.18
CA LEU A 119 -4.28 -17.60 4.38
C LEU A 119 -4.54 -18.26 3.03
N ALA A 120 -3.90 -19.41 2.81
CA ALA A 120 -4.01 -20.19 1.60
C ALA A 120 -4.21 -21.66 1.96
N PHE A 121 -4.96 -22.38 1.13
CA PHE A 121 -5.06 -23.83 1.20
C PHE A 121 -3.79 -24.45 0.59
N SER A 122 -2.71 -24.43 1.37
CA SER A 122 -1.39 -24.95 0.98
C SER A 122 -1.47 -26.41 0.56
N GLU A 123 -2.23 -27.23 1.28
CA GLU A 123 -2.35 -28.68 1.06
C GLU A 123 -2.95 -28.96 -0.32
N PHE A 124 -3.99 -28.21 -0.68
CA PHE A 124 -4.64 -28.33 -2.00
C PHE A 124 -3.70 -27.90 -3.13
N ARG A 125 -2.95 -26.80 -2.94
CA ARG A 125 -1.97 -26.32 -3.93
C ARG A 125 -0.82 -27.30 -4.10
N MET A 126 -0.32 -27.90 -3.02
CA MET A 126 0.75 -28.90 -3.06
C MET A 126 0.34 -30.18 -3.80
N ALA A 127 -0.95 -30.55 -3.76
CA ALA A 127 -1.48 -31.72 -4.47
C ALA A 127 -1.67 -31.52 -5.98
N MET A 128 -1.58 -30.29 -6.48
CA MET A 128 -1.77 -29.98 -7.91
C MET A 128 -0.53 -30.29 -8.76
N PRO A 129 -0.71 -30.58 -10.07
CA PRO A 129 0.41 -30.65 -10.99
C PRO A 129 1.07 -29.27 -11.17
N ARG A 130 2.38 -29.24 -11.44
CA ARG A 130 3.21 -28.03 -11.58
C ARG A 130 2.58 -26.88 -12.39
N PRO A 131 1.97 -27.10 -13.59
CA PRO A 131 1.34 -26.00 -14.33
C PRO A 131 0.13 -25.41 -13.61
N ALA A 132 -0.65 -26.22 -12.88
CA ALA A 132 -1.80 -25.74 -12.12
C ALA A 132 -1.36 -24.94 -10.88
N GLN A 133 -0.26 -25.34 -10.21
CA GLN A 133 0.34 -24.54 -9.14
C GLN A 133 0.74 -23.15 -9.63
N PHE A 134 1.45 -23.09 -10.76
CA PHE A 134 1.87 -21.82 -11.35
C PHE A 134 0.68 -20.96 -11.80
N LEU A 135 -0.38 -21.57 -12.33
CA LEU A 135 -1.62 -20.87 -12.68
C LEU A 135 -2.24 -20.21 -11.43
N CYS A 136 -2.33 -20.93 -10.31
CA CYS A 136 -2.83 -20.37 -9.06
C CYS A 136 -1.97 -19.21 -8.55
N LEU A 137 -0.64 -19.35 -8.57
CA LEU A 137 0.27 -18.27 -8.16
C LEU A 137 0.17 -17.04 -9.07
N THR A 138 0.00 -17.26 -10.38
CA THR A 138 -0.22 -16.18 -11.35
C THR A 138 -1.56 -15.50 -11.12
N LEU A 139 -2.62 -16.28 -10.82
CA LEU A 139 -3.92 -15.73 -10.46
C LEU A 139 -3.83 -14.87 -9.19
N ASP A 140 -3.14 -15.34 -8.15
CA ASP A 140 -2.90 -14.56 -6.92
C ASP A 140 -2.21 -13.23 -7.24
N ALA A 141 -1.16 -13.26 -8.08
CA ALA A 141 -0.45 -12.05 -8.49
C ALA A 141 -1.35 -11.07 -9.27
N LEU A 142 -2.16 -11.57 -10.21
CA LEU A 142 -3.10 -10.75 -10.98
C LEU A 142 -4.19 -10.15 -10.09
N LEU A 143 -4.69 -10.90 -9.11
CA LEU A 143 -5.68 -10.40 -8.15
C LEU A 143 -5.08 -9.32 -7.25
N TRP A 144 -3.85 -9.50 -6.77
CA TRP A 144 -3.14 -8.47 -6.00
C TRP A 144 -2.90 -7.21 -6.82
N LEU A 145 -2.50 -7.33 -8.09
CA LEU A 145 -2.29 -6.19 -8.98
C LEU A 145 -3.60 -5.47 -9.32
N GLY A 146 -4.66 -6.22 -9.64
CA GLY A 146 -5.99 -5.65 -9.92
C GLY A 146 -6.57 -4.94 -8.71
N PHE A 147 -6.47 -5.54 -7.53
CA PHE A 147 -6.92 -4.90 -6.29
C PHE A 147 -6.08 -3.65 -5.96
N SER A 148 -4.76 -3.72 -6.13
CA SER A 148 -3.88 -2.57 -5.92
C SER A 148 -4.20 -1.43 -6.87
N TRP A 149 -4.52 -1.72 -8.12
CA TRP A 149 -4.95 -0.71 -9.09
C TRP A 149 -6.23 0.01 -8.65
N VAL A 150 -7.27 -0.73 -8.25
CA VAL A 150 -8.53 -0.15 -7.76
C VAL A 150 -8.28 0.75 -6.55
N VAL A 151 -7.46 0.29 -5.60
CA VAL A 151 -7.19 1.08 -4.38
C VAL A 151 -6.32 2.29 -4.69
N VAL A 152 -5.31 2.19 -5.56
CA VAL A 152 -4.48 3.35 -5.95
C VAL A 152 -5.36 4.46 -6.54
N VAL A 153 -6.28 4.13 -7.46
CA VAL A 153 -7.17 5.14 -8.06
C VAL A 153 -8.08 5.77 -7.01
N THR A 154 -8.83 4.94 -6.27
CA THR A 154 -9.86 5.41 -5.33
C THR A 154 -9.26 6.13 -4.13
N SER A 155 -8.17 5.63 -3.55
CA SER A 155 -7.51 6.29 -2.42
C SER A 155 -6.80 7.59 -2.82
N THR A 156 -6.27 7.69 -4.05
CA THR A 156 -5.73 8.96 -4.57
C THR A 156 -6.83 9.99 -4.77
N GLN A 157 -8.01 9.60 -5.28
CA GLN A 157 -9.18 10.48 -5.36
C GLN A 157 -9.59 10.98 -3.97
N VAL A 158 -9.64 10.11 -2.96
CA VAL A 158 -10.00 10.48 -1.59
C VAL A 158 -8.95 11.42 -0.99
N ALA A 159 -7.66 11.16 -1.18
CA ALA A 159 -6.58 12.03 -0.70
C ALA A 159 -6.61 13.41 -1.37
N ALA A 160 -6.80 13.47 -2.70
CA ALA A 160 -6.92 14.72 -3.44
C ALA A 160 -8.16 15.51 -3.03
N ASN A 161 -9.30 14.84 -2.85
CA ASN A 161 -10.53 15.47 -2.37
C ASN A 161 -10.36 16.03 -0.94
N SER A 162 -9.66 15.30 -0.07
CA SER A 162 -9.34 15.75 1.29
C SER A 162 -8.45 16.99 1.28
N ALA A 163 -7.46 17.05 0.38
CA ALA A 163 -6.62 18.21 0.17
C ALA A 163 -7.40 19.41 -0.38
N ALA A 164 -8.25 19.20 -1.40
CA ALA A 164 -9.05 20.25 -2.02
C ALA A 164 -10.06 20.91 -1.06
N ASN A 165 -10.58 20.13 -0.10
CA ASN A 165 -11.53 20.62 0.90
C ASN A 165 -10.86 21.12 2.19
N PHE A 166 -9.52 21.17 2.25
CA PHE A 166 -8.76 21.54 3.44
C PHE A 166 -9.23 20.80 4.69
N GLN A 167 -9.48 19.48 4.57
CA GLN A 167 -10.00 18.69 5.69
C GLN A 167 -8.95 18.60 6.79
N ILE A 168 -9.28 19.22 7.93
CA ILE A 168 -8.44 19.20 9.13
C ILE A 168 -8.75 17.94 9.92
N MET A 169 -7.69 17.31 10.41
CA MET A 169 -7.79 16.20 11.32
C MET A 169 -8.43 16.63 12.65
N LEU A 170 -9.48 15.92 13.07
CA LEU A 170 -10.22 16.23 14.28
C LEU A 170 -9.30 16.31 15.50
N GLY A 171 -9.42 17.39 16.27
CA GLY A 171 -8.64 17.62 17.49
C GLY A 171 -7.27 18.29 17.26
N THR A 172 -6.96 18.70 16.02
CA THR A 172 -5.78 19.49 15.66
C THR A 172 -6.18 20.80 15.00
N ASP A 173 -5.30 21.81 15.02
CA ASP A 173 -5.58 23.12 14.43
C ASP A 173 -5.06 23.27 13.00
N ASN A 174 -3.97 22.57 12.63
CA ASN A 174 -3.25 22.78 11.38
C ASN A 174 -2.79 21.48 10.69
N VAL A 175 -3.28 20.32 11.12
CA VAL A 175 -2.87 19.03 10.53
C VAL A 175 -3.93 18.60 9.52
N LEU A 176 -3.53 18.57 8.25
CA LEU A 176 -4.43 18.15 7.17
C LEU A 176 -4.52 16.63 7.10
N GLN A 177 -5.74 16.13 6.92
CA GLN A 177 -6.02 14.70 6.89
C GLN A 177 -5.35 13.99 5.70
N TRP A 178 -5.21 14.68 4.56
CA TRP A 178 -4.60 14.11 3.35
C TRP A 178 -3.14 13.69 3.53
N TRP A 179 -2.40 14.29 4.49
CA TRP A 179 -1.03 13.89 4.83
C TRP A 179 -0.95 12.42 5.27
N PHE A 180 -2.00 11.90 5.89
CA PHE A 180 -2.09 10.50 6.28
C PHE A 180 -2.77 9.67 5.19
N LEU A 181 -3.78 10.20 4.50
CA LEU A 181 -4.52 9.43 3.48
C LEU A 181 -3.65 9.07 2.28
N ILE A 182 -2.66 9.90 1.93
CA ILE A 182 -1.72 9.61 0.85
C ILE A 182 -0.85 8.37 1.13
N SER A 183 -0.75 7.94 2.40
CA SER A 183 -0.04 6.70 2.74
C SER A 183 -0.70 5.45 2.13
N VAL A 184 -2.02 5.48 1.89
CA VAL A 184 -2.76 4.35 1.32
C VAL A 184 -2.34 4.06 -0.12
N PRO A 185 -2.44 5.00 -1.08
CA PRO A 185 -2.00 4.72 -2.45
C PRO A 185 -0.52 4.37 -2.50
N LEU A 186 0.33 5.00 -1.67
CA LEU A 186 1.76 4.67 -1.59
C LEU A 186 1.99 3.24 -1.10
N ALA A 187 1.30 2.80 -0.04
CA ALA A 187 1.43 1.43 0.46
C ALA A 187 0.93 0.40 -0.56
N PHE A 188 -0.12 0.72 -1.33
CA PHE A 188 -0.59 -0.16 -2.40
C PHE A 188 0.34 -0.21 -3.61
N LEU A 189 1.13 0.83 -3.88
CA LEU A 189 2.23 0.74 -4.84
C LEU A 189 3.33 -0.22 -4.34
N LEU A 190 3.63 -0.22 -3.05
CA LEU A 190 4.55 -1.18 -2.45
C LEU A 190 3.99 -2.61 -2.51
N ILE A 191 2.70 -2.81 -2.22
CA ILE A 191 2.03 -4.11 -2.36
C ILE A 191 2.10 -4.60 -3.82
N ALA A 192 1.83 -3.73 -4.79
CA ALA A 192 1.96 -4.07 -6.21
C ALA A 192 3.40 -4.46 -6.58
N ALA A 193 4.40 -3.74 -6.05
CA ALA A 193 5.81 -4.08 -6.22
C ALA A 193 6.14 -5.47 -5.66
N ARG A 194 5.68 -5.78 -4.43
CA ARG A 194 5.88 -7.09 -3.80
C ARG A 194 5.17 -8.21 -4.54
N ALA A 195 3.98 -7.96 -5.08
CA ALA A 195 3.27 -8.93 -5.92
C ALA A 195 4.04 -9.23 -7.22
N MET A 196 4.60 -8.20 -7.87
CA MET A 196 5.45 -8.37 -9.05
C MET A 196 6.75 -9.10 -8.73
N GLU A 197 7.44 -8.73 -7.65
CA GLU A 197 8.67 -9.40 -7.21
C GLU A 197 8.43 -10.90 -6.97
N ASN A 198 7.36 -11.23 -6.26
CA ASN A 198 6.93 -12.60 -6.03
C ASN A 198 6.68 -13.35 -7.34
N TRP A 199 5.93 -12.75 -8.26
CA TRP A 199 5.64 -13.36 -9.54
C TRP A 199 6.89 -13.59 -10.39
N LEU A 200 7.86 -12.66 -10.39
CA LEU A 200 9.15 -12.83 -11.07
C LEU A 200 9.95 -14.00 -10.49
N ILE A 201 9.92 -14.19 -9.16
CA ILE A 201 10.53 -15.35 -8.50
C ILE A 201 9.84 -16.65 -8.94
N ASP A 202 8.51 -16.67 -9.05
CA ASP A 202 7.75 -17.86 -9.49
C ASP A 202 8.08 -18.24 -10.94
N VAL A 203 8.17 -17.25 -11.83
CA VAL A 203 8.59 -17.46 -13.23
C VAL A 203 9.99 -18.06 -13.29
N LYS A 204 10.93 -17.52 -12.50
CA LYS A 204 12.29 -18.05 -12.42
C LYS A 204 12.32 -19.48 -11.87
N ASN A 205 11.49 -19.80 -10.89
CA ASN A 205 11.38 -21.15 -10.33
C ASN A 205 10.78 -22.13 -11.33
N LEU A 206 9.81 -21.70 -12.14
CA LEU A 206 9.25 -22.50 -13.23
C LEU A 206 10.32 -22.85 -14.27
N MET A 207 11.12 -21.87 -14.70
CA MET A 207 12.19 -22.06 -15.69
C MET A 207 13.37 -22.90 -15.16
N THR A 208 13.73 -22.74 -13.89
CA THR A 208 14.87 -23.46 -13.27
C THR A 208 14.49 -24.83 -12.73
N GLY A 209 13.22 -25.22 -12.80
CA GLY A 209 12.74 -26.51 -12.32
C GLY A 209 12.73 -26.65 -10.79
N LYS A 210 12.95 -25.55 -10.05
CA LYS A 210 12.84 -25.50 -8.59
C LYS A 210 11.38 -25.72 -8.14
N PRO A 211 11.15 -26.14 -6.88
CA PRO A 211 9.79 -26.23 -6.35
C PRO A 211 9.14 -24.84 -6.35
N LEU A 212 7.88 -24.77 -6.83
CA LEU A 212 7.09 -23.53 -6.92
C LEU A 212 6.46 -23.15 -5.58
N THR A 213 6.12 -24.16 -4.78
CA THR A 213 5.53 -24.02 -3.46
C THR A 213 6.45 -24.73 -2.46
N GLY A 214 7.07 -23.98 -1.56
CA GLY A 214 7.71 -24.53 -0.37
C GLY A 214 6.65 -24.77 0.70
N ALA A 215 6.78 -25.83 1.49
CA ALA A 215 5.99 -25.97 2.71
C ALA A 215 6.36 -24.78 3.61
N VAL A 216 5.46 -23.81 3.74
CA VAL A 216 5.63 -22.68 4.67
C VAL A 216 5.44 -23.25 6.07
N ALA A 217 6.50 -23.84 6.62
CA ALA A 217 6.58 -24.09 8.04
C ALA A 217 6.74 -22.72 8.72
N ILE A 218 5.73 -22.34 9.50
CA ILE A 218 5.78 -21.18 10.39
C ILE A 218 7.03 -21.36 11.27
N GLY A 219 8.07 -20.55 11.04
CA GLY A 219 9.35 -20.61 11.78
C GLY A 219 10.56 -21.19 11.02
N SER A 220 10.54 -21.29 9.69
CA SER A 220 11.74 -21.58 8.90
C SER A 220 12.40 -20.31 8.37
N ASP A 221 12.98 -19.54 9.30
CA ASP A 221 14.10 -18.61 9.10
C ASP A 221 14.83 -18.43 10.44
#